data_AF-A0AAW2FPS8-F1
#
_entry.id   AF-A0AAW2FPS8-F1
#
_cell.length_a   1.000
_cell.length_b   1.000
_cell.length_c   1.000
_cell.angle_alpha   90.00
_cell.angle_beta   90.00
_cell.angle_gamma   90.00
#
_symmetry.space_group_name_H-M   'P 1'
#
loop_
_entity.id
_entity.type
_entity.pdbx_description
1 polymer ?
#
loop_
_entity_poly.entity_id
_entity_poly.type
_entity_poly.pdbx_seq_one_letter_code
_entity_poly.pdbx_strand_id
1 'polypeptide(L)'
;MADQLTEEQIAEFKEAFSLFDKDGDGTITTKELGTVMRSLGQNPTEAELQDMINEVDADGNGTIDFPEFLTMMARKMKDTDSEEEIREAFRVFDKDGNGFISAAELRHVMTNLGEKLTDEEVDEMIREADIDGDGQVNYEEFVTMMTSK
;
A
#
# COMPACT_ATOMS: atom_id res chain seq x y z
N MET A 1 -13.80 9.34 6.19
CA MET A 1 -15.01 8.53 5.99
C MET A 1 -14.54 7.28 5.26
N ALA A 2 -14.86 6.08 5.75
CA ALA A 2 -14.47 4.85 5.09
C ALA A 2 -15.03 4.85 3.66
N ASP A 3 -14.13 4.86 2.67
CA ASP A 3 -14.47 4.68 1.27
C ASP A 3 -15.35 3.44 1.14
N GLN A 4 -16.59 3.67 0.70
CA GLN A 4 -17.55 2.60 0.47
C GLN A 4 -17.05 1.81 -0.72
N LEU A 5 -16.47 0.63 -0.44
CA LEU A 5 -16.14 -0.37 -1.45
C LEU A 5 -17.36 -0.58 -2.35
N THR A 6 -17.15 -0.57 -3.67
CA THR A 6 -18.24 -0.77 -4.64
C THR A 6 -18.81 -2.19 -4.53
N GLU A 7 -20.04 -2.41 -5.01
CA GLU A 7 -20.63 -3.76 -5.03
C GLU A 7 -19.77 -4.76 -5.80
N GLU A 8 -19.04 -4.32 -6.83
CA GLU A 8 -18.06 -5.14 -7.57
C GLU A 8 -16.86 -5.50 -6.70
N GLN A 9 -16.26 -4.53 -6.00
CA GLN A 9 -15.14 -4.80 -5.08
C GLN A 9 -15.57 -5.74 -3.94
N ILE A 10 -16.76 -5.54 -3.39
CA ILE A 10 -17.31 -6.45 -2.35
C ILE A 10 -17.48 -7.86 -2.92
N ALA A 11 -17.90 -8.02 -4.17
CA ALA A 11 -18.00 -9.33 -4.81
C ALA A 11 -16.62 -9.99 -5.00
N GLU A 12 -15.62 -9.24 -5.47
CA GLU A 12 -14.23 -9.73 -5.59
C GLU A 12 -13.66 -10.14 -4.23
N PHE A 13 -13.88 -9.33 -3.19
CA PHE A 13 -13.45 -9.68 -1.83
C PHE A 13 -14.20 -10.88 -1.29
N LYS A 14 -15.44 -11.10 -1.68
CA LYS A 14 -16.21 -12.29 -1.27
C LYS A 14 -15.71 -13.55 -1.95
N GLU A 15 -15.32 -13.46 -3.23
CA GLU A 15 -14.63 -14.56 -3.91
C GLU A 15 -13.28 -14.84 -3.27
N ALA A 16 -12.50 -13.79 -2.95
CA ALA A 16 -11.24 -13.92 -2.23
C ALA A 16 -11.45 -14.55 -0.84
N PHE A 17 -12.44 -14.09 -0.07
CA PHE A 17 -12.80 -14.64 1.25
C PHE A 17 -13.11 -16.14 1.14
N SER A 18 -13.84 -16.56 0.12
CA SER A 18 -14.16 -17.97 -0.15
C SER A 18 -12.92 -18.81 -0.53
N LEU A 19 -11.80 -18.18 -0.90
CA LEU A 19 -10.53 -18.89 -1.05
C LEU A 19 -9.90 -19.23 0.30
N PHE A 20 -10.10 -18.37 1.31
CA PHE A 20 -9.63 -18.54 2.68
C PHE A 20 -10.55 -19.45 3.49
N ASP A 21 -11.84 -19.14 3.56
CA ASP A 21 -12.87 -19.94 4.23
C ASP A 21 -13.12 -21.25 3.43
N LYS A 22 -12.51 -22.34 3.89
CA LYS A 22 -12.54 -23.64 3.17
C LYS A 22 -13.75 -24.47 3.54
N ASP A 23 -14.22 -24.34 4.78
CA ASP A 23 -15.39 -25.08 5.26
C ASP A 23 -16.71 -24.34 5.05
N GLY A 24 -16.66 -23.06 4.66
CA GLY A 24 -17.80 -22.24 4.33
C GLY A 24 -18.60 -21.80 5.56
N ASP A 25 -17.96 -21.76 6.74
CA ASP A 25 -18.62 -21.40 7.99
C ASP A 25 -18.81 -19.89 8.16
N GLY A 26 -18.22 -19.09 7.25
CA GLY A 26 -18.32 -17.64 7.24
C GLY A 26 -17.26 -16.94 8.09
N THR A 27 -16.28 -17.68 8.60
CA THR A 27 -15.14 -17.18 9.37
C THR A 27 -13.83 -17.77 8.85
N ILE A 28 -12.72 -17.04 8.99
CA ILE A 28 -11.40 -17.54 8.62
C ILE A 28 -10.61 -17.80 9.89
N THR A 29 -10.25 -19.07 10.09
CA THR A 29 -9.38 -19.48 11.20
C THR A 29 -7.90 -19.29 10.87
N THR A 30 -7.02 -19.27 11.89
CA THR A 30 -5.55 -19.24 11.69
C THR A 30 -5.05 -20.34 10.75
N LYS A 31 -5.68 -21.53 10.82
CA LYS A 31 -5.33 -22.68 9.99
C LYS A 31 -5.66 -22.46 8.52
N GLU A 32 -6.81 -21.87 8.25
CA GLU A 32 -7.28 -21.55 6.91
C GLU A 32 -6.44 -20.44 6.28
N LEU A 33 -6.20 -19.37 7.02
CA LEU A 33 -5.30 -18.28 6.62
C LEU A 33 -3.91 -18.84 6.27
N GLY A 34 -3.34 -19.66 7.15
CA GLY A 34 -2.02 -20.26 6.91
C GLY A 34 -1.98 -21.21 5.71
N THR A 35 -3.07 -21.92 5.42
CA THR A 35 -3.17 -22.82 4.26
C THR A 35 -3.16 -22.05 2.95
N VAL A 36 -3.86 -20.92 2.91
CA VAL A 36 -3.84 -20.04 1.73
C VAL A 36 -2.51 -19.33 1.58
N MET A 37 -1.94 -18.77 2.65
CA MET A 37 -0.63 -18.09 2.57
C MET A 37 0.48 -19.03 2.07
N ARG A 38 0.46 -20.29 2.52
CA ARG A 38 1.34 -21.35 1.99
C ARG A 38 1.09 -21.68 0.52
N SER A 39 -0.16 -21.65 0.09
CA SER A 39 -0.52 -21.85 -1.32
C SER A 39 -0.07 -20.68 -2.22
N LEU A 40 0.04 -19.49 -1.65
CA LEU A 40 0.58 -18.28 -2.31
C LEU A 40 2.12 -18.20 -2.23
N GLY A 41 2.79 -19.21 -1.69
CA GLY A 41 4.25 -19.29 -1.60
C GLY A 41 4.86 -18.58 -0.38
N GLN A 42 4.05 -18.06 0.53
CA GLN A 42 4.52 -17.53 1.82
C GLN A 42 4.50 -18.61 2.89
N ASN A 43 5.39 -18.55 3.87
CA ASN A 43 5.48 -19.59 4.91
C ASN A 43 5.41 -18.99 6.32
N PRO A 44 4.28 -18.37 6.69
CA PRO A 44 4.11 -17.71 7.98
C PRO A 44 4.09 -18.73 9.12
N THR A 45 4.60 -18.31 10.27
CA THR A 45 4.54 -19.03 11.53
C THR A 45 3.15 -18.90 12.18
N GLU A 46 2.83 -19.77 13.11
CA GLU A 46 1.54 -19.72 13.83
C GLU A 46 1.39 -18.44 14.66
N ALA A 47 2.49 -17.89 15.17
CA ALA A 47 2.51 -16.60 15.85
C ALA A 47 2.18 -15.45 14.90
N GLU A 48 2.81 -15.41 13.72
CA GLU A 48 2.50 -14.39 12.70
C GLU A 48 1.05 -14.48 12.23
N LEU A 49 0.52 -15.69 12.03
CA LEU A 49 -0.89 -15.88 11.67
C LEU A 49 -1.82 -15.39 12.77
N GLN A 50 -1.50 -15.66 14.04
CA GLN A 50 -2.29 -15.19 15.16
C GLN A 50 -2.23 -13.67 15.30
N ASP A 51 -1.05 -13.07 15.12
CA ASP A 51 -0.90 -11.61 15.13
C ASP A 51 -1.71 -10.97 14.01
N MET A 52 -1.66 -11.53 12.78
CA MET A 52 -2.47 -11.05 11.65
C MET A 52 -3.98 -11.12 11.91
N ILE A 53 -4.46 -12.15 12.61
CA ILE A 53 -5.87 -12.23 13.04
C ILE A 53 -6.14 -11.19 14.11
N ASN A 54 -5.33 -11.12 15.16
CA ASN A 54 -5.52 -10.19 16.27
C ASN A 54 -5.51 -8.71 15.85
N GLU A 55 -4.84 -8.38 14.74
CA GLU A 55 -4.82 -7.02 14.19
C GLU A 55 -6.18 -6.57 13.62
N VAL A 56 -7.06 -7.51 13.28
CA VAL A 56 -8.35 -7.24 12.60
C VAL A 56 -9.56 -7.84 13.31
N ASP A 57 -9.34 -8.81 14.19
CA ASP A 57 -10.31 -9.42 15.09
C ASP A 57 -10.79 -8.39 16.13
N ALA A 58 -11.90 -7.72 15.80
CA ALA A 58 -12.46 -6.65 16.59
C ALA A 58 -13.35 -7.17 17.72
N ASP A 59 -13.93 -8.36 17.55
CA ASP A 59 -14.78 -9.01 18.55
C ASP A 59 -14.02 -9.95 19.51
N GLY A 60 -12.75 -10.25 19.20
CA GLY A 60 -11.85 -11.07 20.00
C GLY A 60 -12.18 -12.56 19.96
N ASN A 61 -12.86 -13.03 18.90
CA ASN A 61 -13.29 -14.42 18.78
C ASN A 61 -12.16 -15.35 18.26
N GLY A 62 -11.02 -14.80 17.84
CA GLY A 62 -9.86 -15.53 17.33
C GLY A 62 -10.00 -16.02 15.88
N THR A 63 -10.97 -15.49 15.14
CA THR A 63 -11.24 -15.74 13.72
C THR A 63 -11.49 -14.42 13.01
N ILE A 64 -11.46 -14.42 11.68
CA ILE A 64 -11.77 -13.22 10.88
C ILE A 64 -13.12 -13.42 10.20
N ASP A 65 -14.11 -12.61 10.54
CA ASP A 65 -15.39 -12.57 9.82
C ASP A 65 -15.29 -11.77 8.51
N PHE A 66 -16.32 -11.84 7.66
CA PHE A 66 -16.31 -11.13 6.38
C PHE A 66 -16.13 -9.59 6.52
N PRO A 67 -16.85 -8.89 7.42
CA PRO A 67 -16.57 -7.48 7.75
C PRO A 67 -15.14 -7.17 8.18
N GLU A 68 -14.54 -8.01 9.02
CA GLU A 68 -13.15 -7.87 9.50
C GLU A 68 -12.16 -8.13 8.36
N PHE A 69 -12.43 -9.11 7.50
CA PHE A 69 -11.65 -9.37 6.30
C PHE A 69 -11.70 -8.20 5.31
N LEU A 70 -12.85 -7.55 5.14
CA LEU A 70 -12.95 -6.33 4.33
C LEU A 70 -12.10 -5.20 4.94
N THR A 71 -12.10 -5.07 6.26
CA THR A 71 -11.27 -4.08 6.96
C THR A 71 -9.78 -4.39 6.78
N MET A 72 -9.40 -5.66 6.87
CA MET A 72 -8.06 -6.16 6.59
C MET A 72 -7.62 -5.84 5.17
N MET A 73 -8.43 -6.22 4.17
CA MET A 73 -8.14 -6.02 2.76
C MET A 73 -8.12 -4.55 2.37
N ALA A 74 -9.04 -3.74 2.90
CA ALA A 74 -9.03 -2.29 2.66
C ALA A 74 -7.78 -1.61 3.24
N ARG A 75 -7.29 -2.08 4.38
CA ARG A 75 -6.03 -1.60 4.96
C ARG A 75 -4.84 -2.06 4.13
N LYS A 76 -4.79 -3.34 3.76
CA LYS A 76 -3.69 -3.92 3.00
C LYS A 76 -3.61 -3.42 1.56
N MET A 77 -4.74 -3.15 0.89
CA MET A 77 -4.76 -2.46 -0.40
C MET A 77 -4.23 -1.03 -0.27
N LYS A 78 -4.63 -0.30 0.78
CA LYS A 78 -4.05 1.02 1.05
C LYS A 78 -2.53 0.98 1.22
N ASP A 79 -1.97 -0.05 1.84
CA ASP A 79 -0.52 -0.18 2.03
C ASP A 79 0.22 -0.74 0.80
N THR A 80 -0.37 -1.71 0.07
CA THR A 80 0.30 -2.44 -1.02
C THR A 80 0.17 -1.72 -2.37
N ASP A 81 -1.01 -1.19 -2.71
CA ASP A 81 -1.18 -0.37 -3.92
C ASP A 81 -0.35 0.91 -3.79
N SER A 82 -0.29 1.52 -2.60
CA SER A 82 0.56 2.70 -2.38
C SER A 82 2.05 2.40 -2.58
N GLU A 83 2.63 1.32 -2.05
CA GLU A 83 4.07 1.12 -2.18
C GLU A 83 4.50 0.82 -3.62
N GLU A 84 3.78 -0.06 -4.34
CA GLU A 84 4.09 -0.35 -5.74
C GLU A 84 3.78 0.85 -6.65
N GLU A 85 2.65 1.54 -6.48
CA GLU A 85 2.35 2.75 -7.25
C GLU A 85 3.35 3.88 -6.96
N ILE A 86 3.74 4.08 -5.69
CA ILE A 86 4.77 5.07 -5.32
C ILE A 86 6.11 4.68 -5.91
N ARG A 87 6.46 3.39 -5.95
CA ARG A 87 7.71 2.92 -6.57
C ARG A 87 7.71 3.09 -8.08
N GLU A 88 6.59 2.83 -8.75
CA GLU A 88 6.45 3.11 -10.18
C GLU A 88 6.49 4.62 -10.46
N ALA A 89 5.80 5.43 -9.65
CA ALA A 89 5.86 6.88 -9.73
C ALA A 89 7.30 7.38 -9.56
N PHE A 90 8.02 6.89 -8.54
CA PHE A 90 9.41 7.25 -8.29
C PHE A 90 10.30 6.96 -9.51
N ARG A 91 10.12 5.82 -10.17
CA ARG A 91 10.84 5.48 -11.42
C ARG A 91 10.47 6.36 -12.61
N VAL A 92 9.29 6.96 -12.62
CA VAL A 92 8.92 7.93 -13.66
C VAL A 92 9.69 9.24 -13.47
N PHE A 93 9.88 9.65 -12.21
CA PHE A 93 10.65 10.84 -11.80
C PHE A 93 12.16 10.65 -11.95
N ASP A 94 12.75 9.60 -11.36
CA ASP A 94 14.17 9.25 -11.47
C ASP A 94 14.48 8.68 -12.87
N LYS A 95 14.89 9.57 -13.78
CA LYS A 95 15.12 9.24 -15.19
C LYS A 95 16.45 8.55 -15.41
N ASP A 96 17.46 8.90 -14.61
CA ASP A 96 18.78 8.31 -14.74
C ASP A 96 18.98 7.05 -13.88
N GLY A 97 18.03 6.75 -12.99
CA GLY A 97 17.97 5.52 -12.21
C GLY A 97 18.99 5.49 -11.07
N ASN A 98 19.40 6.66 -10.58
CA ASN A 98 20.41 6.78 -9.52
C ASN A 98 19.81 6.58 -8.11
N GLY A 99 18.48 6.51 -7.99
CA GLY A 99 17.77 6.38 -6.72
C GLY A 99 17.41 7.71 -6.05
N PHE A 100 17.58 8.84 -6.73
CA PHE A 100 17.34 10.19 -6.25
C PHE A 100 16.64 11.02 -7.35
N ILE A 101 15.68 11.85 -6.96
CA ILE A 101 15.00 12.76 -7.88
C ILE A 101 15.66 14.13 -7.75
N SER A 102 16.31 14.59 -8.81
CA SER A 102 16.84 15.94 -8.90
C SER A 102 15.77 16.97 -9.27
N ALA A 103 15.99 18.24 -8.93
CA ALA A 103 15.12 19.35 -9.35
C ALA A 103 14.87 19.37 -10.88
N ALA A 104 15.91 19.06 -11.67
CA ALA A 104 15.81 19.00 -13.13
C ALA A 104 14.86 17.89 -13.61
N GLU A 105 14.90 16.74 -12.96
CA GLU A 105 14.04 15.60 -13.27
C GLU A 105 12.59 15.84 -12.85
N LEU A 106 12.38 16.36 -11.64
CA LEU A 106 11.06 16.74 -11.14
C LEU A 106 10.39 17.72 -12.11
N ARG A 107 11.12 18.77 -12.51
CA ARG A 107 10.65 19.75 -13.50
C ARG A 107 10.32 19.12 -14.85
N HIS A 108 11.17 18.22 -15.34
CA HIS A 108 10.96 17.56 -16.62
C HIS A 108 9.69 16.73 -16.62
N VAL A 109 9.45 15.95 -15.56
CA VAL A 109 8.27 15.11 -15.43
C VAL A 109 7.00 15.94 -15.25
N MET A 110 7.02 16.96 -14.39
CA MET A 110 5.88 17.87 -14.20
C MET A 110 5.49 18.58 -15.51
N THR A 111 6.49 19.04 -16.27
CA THR A 111 6.26 19.64 -17.60
C THR A 111 5.62 18.65 -18.57
N ASN A 112 6.03 17.37 -18.54
CA ASN A 112 5.43 16.32 -19.39
C ASN A 112 4.01 15.93 -18.95
N LEU A 113 3.69 16.07 -17.66
CA LEU A 113 2.34 15.89 -17.11
C LEU A 113 1.41 17.09 -17.42
N GLY A 114 1.95 18.15 -18.03
CA GLY A 114 1.19 19.33 -18.45
C GLY A 114 1.21 20.47 -17.43
N GLU A 115 1.89 20.29 -16.30
CA GLU A 115 2.08 21.33 -15.29
C GLU A 115 3.37 22.09 -15.55
N LYS A 116 3.25 23.41 -15.77
CA LYS A 116 4.41 24.28 -15.94
C LYS A 116 4.77 24.89 -14.60
N LEU A 117 5.64 24.20 -13.89
CA LEU A 117 6.26 24.75 -12.68
C LEU A 117 7.43 25.66 -13.07
N THR A 118 7.55 26.77 -12.35
CA THR A 118 8.72 27.64 -12.37
C THR A 118 9.88 27.01 -11.61
N ASP A 119 11.09 27.48 -11.87
CA ASP A 119 12.28 26.96 -11.17
C ASP A 119 12.17 27.20 -9.65
N GLU A 120 11.52 28.29 -9.23
CA GLU A 120 11.26 28.61 -7.82
C GLU A 120 10.28 27.63 -7.16
N GLU A 121 9.21 27.23 -7.85
CA GLU A 121 8.24 26.24 -7.36
C GLU A 121 8.87 24.85 -7.24
N VAL A 122 9.72 24.47 -8.19
CA VAL A 122 10.44 23.19 -8.15
C VAL A 122 11.43 23.18 -6.97
N ASP A 123 12.18 24.26 -6.77
CA ASP A 123 13.11 24.38 -5.64
C ASP A 123 12.37 24.36 -4.29
N GLU A 124 11.16 24.92 -4.22
CA GLU A 124 10.32 24.85 -3.02
C GLU A 124 9.85 23.41 -2.76
N MET A 125 9.35 22.71 -3.78
CA MET A 125 8.94 21.30 -3.66
C MET A 125 10.09 20.38 -3.23
N ILE A 126 11.28 20.56 -3.81
CA ILE A 126 12.47 19.80 -3.41
C ILE A 126 12.78 20.11 -1.94
N ARG A 127 12.82 21.38 -1.54
CA ARG A 127 13.14 21.76 -0.15
C ARG A 127 12.12 21.26 0.87
N GLU A 128 10.85 21.11 0.50
CA GLU A 128 9.83 20.54 1.38
C GLU A 128 9.97 19.02 1.53
N ALA A 129 10.44 18.33 0.49
CA ALA A 129 10.61 16.89 0.48
C ALA A 129 12.00 16.43 0.99
N ASP A 130 13.04 17.24 0.78
CA ASP A 130 14.43 17.02 1.17
C ASP A 130 14.60 17.20 2.69
N ILE A 131 14.59 16.08 3.42
CA ILE A 131 14.68 16.03 4.89
C ILE A 131 16.16 16.00 5.31
N ASP A 132 17.01 15.34 4.54
CA ASP A 132 18.43 15.19 4.87
C ASP A 132 19.32 16.35 4.39
N GLY A 133 18.79 17.22 3.52
CA GLY A 133 19.40 18.44 3.04
C GLY A 133 20.43 18.23 1.93
N ASP A 134 20.39 17.10 1.22
CA ASP A 134 21.33 16.80 0.12
C ASP A 134 20.99 17.50 -1.20
N GLY A 135 19.83 18.16 -1.27
CA GLY A 135 19.35 18.89 -2.44
C GLY A 135 18.72 18.00 -3.51
N GLN A 136 18.45 16.74 -3.19
CA GLN A 136 17.74 15.75 -4.00
C GLN A 136 16.63 15.12 -3.14
N VAL A 137 15.78 14.30 -3.75
CA VAL A 137 14.72 13.58 -3.02
C VAL A 137 14.93 12.09 -3.19
N ASN A 138 15.28 11.40 -2.12
CA ASN A 138 15.44 9.95 -2.11
C ASN A 138 14.08 9.22 -2.02
N TYR A 139 14.09 7.89 -2.15
CA TYR A 139 12.86 7.09 -2.13
C TYR A 139 12.06 7.24 -0.82
N GLU A 140 12.72 7.26 0.34
CA GLU A 140 12.03 7.37 1.63
C GLU A 140 11.38 8.76 1.80
N GLU A 141 12.06 9.80 1.35
CA GLU A 141 11.55 11.18 1.33
C GLU A 141 10.36 11.32 0.39
N PHE A 142 10.45 10.74 -0.81
CA PHE A 142 9.35 10.73 -1.78
C PHE A 142 8.12 9.96 -1.25
N VAL A 143 8.33 8.80 -0.62
CA VAL A 143 7.27 8.04 0.04
C VAL A 143 6.64 8.87 1.15
N THR A 144 7.45 9.52 2.00
CA THR A 144 6.97 10.37 3.09
C THR A 144 6.17 11.56 2.57
N MET A 145 6.60 12.18 1.47
CA MET A 145 5.88 13.26 0.79
C MET A 145 4.52 12.77 0.25
N MET A 146 4.47 11.59 -0.37
CA MET A 146 3.26 11.02 -0.97
C MET A 146 2.26 10.46 0.06
N THR A 147 2.76 10.01 1.21
CA THR A 147 1.92 9.46 2.31
C THR A 147 1.51 10.52 3.34
N SER A 148 2.22 11.64 3.42
CA SER A 148 1.83 12.78 4.27
C SER A 148 0.64 13.52 3.65
N LYS A 149 -0.58 13.01 3.90
CA LYS A 149 -1.87 13.65 3.60
C LYS A 149 -2.46 14.35 4.82
#